data_AF-A0A5N0T4B3-F1
#
_entry.id   AF-A0A5N0T4B3-F1
#
_cell.length_a   1.000
_cell.length_b   1.000
_cell.length_c   1.000
_cell.angle_alpha   90.00
_cell.angle_beta   90.00
_cell.angle_gamma   90.00
#
_symmetry.space_group_name_H-M   'P 1'
#
loop_
_entity.id
_entity.type
_entity.pdbx_description
1 polymer ?
#
loop_
_entity_poly.entity_id
_entity_poly.type
_entity_poly.pdbx_seq_one_letter_code
_entity_poly.pdbx_strand_id
1 'polypeptide(L)'
;MNTTVRNILAVVAGLLVGSAVNMGLVTLSGNIIPPPAGADVTTVDGLKASMHLFEPRHFVFPFLAHALGTFVGALVAVLIAETRRYLVAMIIGVFFLLGGITNAMMLPAPPWFMTLDLVVAYLPMAWLAARLVAGNRRHVAAL
;
A
#
# COMPACT_ATOMS: atom_id res chain seq x y z
N MET A 1 6.47 28.58 -3.90
CA MET A 1 5.27 27.79 -4.25
C MET A 1 4.24 27.91 -3.13
N ASN A 2 2.95 28.02 -3.45
CA ASN A 2 1.89 28.02 -2.45
C ASN A 2 1.88 26.69 -1.66
N THR A 3 1.80 26.76 -0.33
CA THR A 3 1.78 25.61 0.59
C THR A 3 0.71 24.57 0.23
N THR A 4 -0.48 25.02 -0.18
CA THR A 4 -1.58 24.13 -0.59
C THR A 4 -1.19 23.35 -1.85
N VAL A 5 -0.66 24.04 -2.86
CA VAL A 5 -0.20 23.41 -4.11
C VAL A 5 0.90 22.38 -3.83
N ARG A 6 1.85 22.73 -2.96
CA ARG A 6 2.92 21.82 -2.54
C ARG A 6 2.36 20.53 -1.90
N ASN A 7 1.39 20.65 -1.01
CA ASN A 7 0.79 19.49 -0.34
C ASN A 7 -0.04 18.63 -1.30
N ILE A 8 -0.72 19.23 -2.29
CA ILE A 8 -1.42 18.47 -3.34
C ILE A 8 -0.41 17.67 -4.17
N LEU A 9 0.67 18.30 -4.61
CA LEU A 9 1.74 17.62 -5.34
C LEU A 9 2.38 16.50 -4.51
N ALA A 10 2.50 16.70 -3.20
CA ALA A 10 2.97 15.67 -2.28
C ALA A 10 2.06 14.43 -2.27
N VAL A 11 0.74 14.63 -2.22
CA VAL A 11 -0.23 13.53 -2.30
C VAL A 11 -0.12 12.82 -3.66
N VAL A 12 -0.10 13.56 -4.76
CA VAL A 12 0.02 12.97 -6.11
C VAL A 12 1.31 12.16 -6.24
N ALA A 13 2.45 12.70 -5.83
CA ALA A 13 3.73 12.00 -5.85
C ALA A 13 3.69 10.74 -4.97
N GLY A 14 3.10 10.82 -3.77
CA GLY A 14 2.94 9.67 -2.88
C GLY A 14 2.08 8.56 -3.50
N LEU A 15 0.96 8.90 -4.13
CA LEU A 15 0.11 7.92 -4.81
C LEU A 15 0.85 7.24 -5.96
N LEU A 16 1.58 8.00 -6.78
CA LEU A 16 2.34 7.47 -7.91
C LEU A 16 3.46 6.54 -7.44
N VAL A 17 4.30 6.98 -6.49
CA VAL A 17 5.42 6.18 -6.00
C VAL A 17 4.93 4.95 -5.24
N GLY A 18 3.92 5.10 -4.37
CA GLY A 18 3.33 3.97 -3.66
C GLY A 18 2.74 2.93 -4.62
N SER A 19 2.08 3.38 -5.68
CA SER A 19 1.49 2.49 -6.69
C SER A 19 2.59 1.78 -7.49
N ALA A 20 3.68 2.47 -7.80
CA ALA A 20 4.84 1.85 -8.44
C ALA A 20 5.47 0.76 -7.56
N VAL A 21 5.61 1.01 -6.25
CA VAL A 21 6.11 0.00 -5.29
C VAL A 21 5.15 -1.19 -5.21
N ASN A 22 3.84 -0.94 -5.10
CA ASN A 22 2.82 -1.98 -5.09
C ASN A 22 2.91 -2.85 -6.35
N MET A 23 2.84 -2.23 -7.54
CA MET A 23 2.93 -2.95 -8.81
C MET A 23 4.25 -3.70 -8.96
N GLY A 24 5.36 -3.10 -8.57
CA GLY A 24 6.66 -3.77 -8.60
C GLY A 24 6.68 -5.06 -7.76
N LEU A 25 6.08 -5.03 -6.57
CA LEU A 25 5.98 -6.20 -5.70
C LEU A 25 5.01 -7.26 -6.25
N VAL A 26 3.87 -6.85 -6.80
CA VAL A 26 2.92 -7.77 -7.46
C VAL A 26 3.57 -8.47 -8.66
N THR A 27 4.27 -7.74 -9.52
CA THR A 27 4.95 -8.32 -10.69
C THR A 27 6.11 -9.22 -10.27
N LEU A 28 6.85 -8.87 -9.23
CA LEU A 28 7.94 -9.71 -8.72
C LEU A 28 7.44 -11.01 -8.07
N SER A 29 6.22 -11.01 -7.52
CA SER A 29 5.63 -12.13 -6.79
C SER A 29 5.74 -13.44 -7.56
N GLY A 30 5.32 -13.49 -8.82
CA GLY A 30 5.26 -14.72 -9.61
C GLY A 30 6.62 -15.37 -9.88
N ASN A 31 7.71 -14.59 -9.77
CA ASN A 31 9.08 -15.10 -9.92
C ASN A 31 9.63 -15.71 -8.62
N ILE A 32 9.12 -15.28 -7.46
CA ILE A 32 9.60 -15.72 -6.13
C ILE A 32 8.69 -16.80 -5.56
N ILE A 33 7.37 -16.57 -5.62
CA ILE A 33 6.34 -17.53 -5.25
C ILE A 33 5.51 -17.80 -6.50
N PRO A 34 5.83 -18.87 -7.25
CA PRO A 34 5.11 -19.23 -8.46
C PRO A 34 3.61 -19.40 -8.18
N PRO A 35 2.75 -19.07 -9.16
CA PRO A 35 1.33 -19.38 -9.06
C PRO A 35 1.09 -20.88 -8.84
N PRO A 36 -0.01 -21.26 -8.18
CA PRO A 36 -0.41 -22.67 -8.07
C PRO A 36 -0.55 -23.32 -9.46
N ALA A 37 -0.30 -24.63 -9.53
CA ALA A 37 -0.48 -25.38 -10.77
C ALA A 37 -1.93 -25.26 -11.27
N GLY A 38 -2.11 -24.89 -12.54
CA GLY A 38 -3.43 -24.69 -13.15
C GLY A 38 -4.09 -23.34 -12.84
N ALA A 39 -3.45 -22.46 -12.07
CA ALA A 39 -3.95 -21.11 -11.83
C ALA A 39 -3.67 -20.19 -13.03
N ASP A 40 -4.71 -19.50 -13.53
CA ASP A 40 -4.53 -18.35 -14.42
C ASP A 40 -4.49 -17.07 -13.58
N VAL A 41 -3.34 -16.39 -13.57
CA VAL A 41 -3.15 -15.10 -12.88
C VAL A 41 -2.99 -13.93 -13.84
N THR A 42 -3.23 -14.15 -15.13
CA THR A 42 -3.05 -13.14 -16.19
C THR A 42 -4.31 -12.31 -16.43
N THR A 43 -5.47 -12.80 -15.99
CA THR A 43 -6.77 -12.13 -16.10
C THR A 43 -7.46 -12.04 -14.74
N VAL A 44 -8.36 -11.07 -14.58
CA VAL A 44 -9.13 -10.93 -13.33
C VAL A 44 -10.07 -12.13 -13.12
N ASP A 45 -10.75 -12.59 -14.18
CA ASP A 45 -11.67 -13.73 -14.07
C ASP A 45 -10.93 -15.05 -13.84
N GLY A 46 -9.79 -15.26 -14.51
CA GLY A 46 -8.90 -16.38 -14.27
C GLY A 46 -8.39 -16.40 -12.83
N LEU A 47 -7.96 -15.24 -12.30
CA LEU A 47 -7.49 -15.13 -10.92
C LEU A 47 -8.61 -15.48 -9.94
N LYS A 48 -9.81 -14.92 -10.12
CA LYS A 48 -10.99 -15.24 -9.30
C LYS A 48 -11.30 -16.74 -9.29
N ALA A 49 -11.34 -17.36 -10.47
CA ALA A 49 -11.61 -18.78 -10.62
C ALA A 49 -10.52 -19.63 -9.94
N SER A 50 -9.28 -19.13 -9.88
CA SER A 50 -8.11 -19.85 -9.36
C SER A 50 -7.85 -19.65 -7.87
N MET A 51 -8.55 -18.73 -7.18
CA MET A 51 -8.31 -18.39 -5.78
C MET A 51 -8.39 -19.59 -4.82
N HIS A 52 -9.21 -20.60 -5.15
CA HIS A 52 -9.33 -21.82 -4.35
C HIS A 52 -8.05 -22.69 -4.37
N LEU A 53 -7.15 -22.48 -5.33
CA LEU A 53 -5.84 -23.15 -5.43
C LEU A 53 -4.77 -22.44 -4.60
N PHE A 54 -5.03 -21.23 -4.10
CA PHE A 54 -4.03 -20.42 -3.42
C PHE A 54 -3.84 -20.88 -1.97
N GLU A 55 -2.62 -21.29 -1.65
CA GLU A 55 -2.14 -21.50 -0.28
C GLU A 55 -1.73 -20.18 0.41
N PRO A 56 -1.63 -20.13 1.75
CA PRO A 56 -1.24 -18.93 2.50
C PRO A 56 0.03 -18.22 2.00
N ARG A 57 1.03 -18.96 1.50
CA ARG A 57 2.28 -18.36 0.97
C ARG A 57 2.04 -17.40 -0.20
N HIS A 58 1.02 -17.64 -1.03
CA HIS A 58 0.75 -16.82 -2.22
C HIS A 58 0.18 -15.44 -1.85
N PHE A 59 -0.23 -15.24 -0.60
CA PHE A 59 -0.75 -13.99 -0.07
C PHE A 59 0.32 -13.08 0.55
N VAL A 60 1.56 -13.58 0.71
CA VAL A 60 2.67 -12.80 1.28
C VAL A 60 2.97 -11.57 0.42
N PHE A 61 3.12 -11.74 -0.90
CA PHE A 61 3.43 -10.62 -1.79
C PHE A 61 2.28 -9.63 -1.96
N PRO A 62 1.01 -10.04 -2.14
CA PRO A 62 -0.12 -9.12 -2.10
C PRO A 62 -0.14 -8.26 -0.82
N PHE A 63 0.03 -8.87 0.35
CA PHE A 63 0.11 -8.12 1.61
C PHE A 63 1.29 -7.13 1.62
N LEU A 64 2.48 -7.57 1.21
CA LEU A 64 3.66 -6.70 1.14
C LEU A 64 3.46 -5.57 0.14
N ALA A 65 2.84 -5.82 -1.01
CA ALA A 65 2.55 -4.83 -2.03
C ALA A 65 1.60 -3.74 -1.49
N HIS A 66 0.54 -4.14 -0.79
CA HIS A 66 -0.37 -3.22 -0.14
C HIS A 66 0.30 -2.44 0.99
N ALA A 67 1.01 -3.14 1.88
CA ALA A 67 1.62 -2.55 3.08
C ALA A 67 2.78 -1.60 2.74
N LEU A 68 3.74 -2.07 1.94
CA LEU A 68 4.91 -1.29 1.56
C LEU A 68 4.56 -0.23 0.52
N GLY A 69 3.62 -0.51 -0.40
CA GLY A 69 3.09 0.51 -1.30
C GLY A 69 2.47 1.68 -0.54
N THR A 70 1.61 1.40 0.44
CA THR A 70 1.01 2.45 1.29
C THR A 70 2.07 3.17 2.12
N PHE A 71 2.96 2.43 2.77
CA PHE A 71 4.02 3.02 3.60
C PHE A 71 4.93 3.95 2.81
N VAL A 72 5.48 3.49 1.69
CA VAL A 72 6.41 4.28 0.87
C VAL A 72 5.69 5.47 0.24
N GLY A 73 4.46 5.28 -0.26
CA GLY A 73 3.67 6.38 -0.79
C GLY A 73 3.40 7.46 0.26
N ALA A 74 3.00 7.05 1.46
CA ALA A 74 2.76 7.97 2.58
C ALA A 74 4.06 8.65 3.03
N LEU A 75 5.18 7.92 3.08
CA LEU A 75 6.49 8.46 3.43
C LEU A 75 6.93 9.55 2.45
N VAL A 76 6.85 9.28 1.15
CA VAL A 76 7.16 10.25 0.09
C VAL A 76 6.27 11.49 0.20
N ALA A 77 4.95 11.31 0.37
CA ALA A 77 4.03 12.42 0.53
C ALA A 77 4.37 13.28 1.76
N VAL A 78 4.68 12.66 2.90
CA VAL A 78 5.06 13.36 4.13
C VAL A 78 6.37 14.13 4.00
N LEU A 79 7.35 13.56 3.29
CA LEU A 79 8.65 14.21 3.06
C LEU A 79 8.51 15.47 2.20
N ILE A 80 7.62 15.44 1.20
CA ILE A 80 7.38 16.57 0.29
C ILE A 80 6.48 17.64 0.94
N ALA A 81 5.49 17.22 1.74
CA ALA A 81 4.50 18.11 2.34
C ALA A 81 5.11 19.18 3.25
N GLU A 82 4.62 20.40 3.13
CA GLU A 82 5.06 21.54 3.94
C GLU A 82 4.39 21.48 5.32
N THR A 83 3.07 21.36 5.33
CA THR A 83 2.21 21.39 6.51
C THR A 83 1.25 20.21 6.52
N ARG A 84 0.54 20.00 7.64
CA ARG A 84 -0.50 18.96 7.78
C ARG A 84 -0.02 17.55 7.37
N ARG A 85 1.25 17.25 7.61
CA ARG A 85 1.92 16.02 7.20
C ARG A 85 1.19 14.75 7.62
N TYR A 86 0.69 14.72 8.86
CA TYR A 86 -0.11 13.60 9.33
C TYR A 86 -1.36 13.39 8.48
N LEU A 87 -2.12 14.45 8.20
CA LEU A 87 -3.28 14.40 7.32
C LEU A 87 -2.90 13.94 5.91
N VAL A 88 -1.80 14.46 5.35
CA VAL A 88 -1.29 14.03 4.04
C VAL A 88 -0.99 12.53 4.00
N ALA A 89 -0.34 11.99 5.04
CA ALA A 89 -0.09 10.55 5.15
C ALA A 89 -1.39 9.74 5.19
N MET A 90 -2.34 10.17 6.04
CA MET A 90 -3.62 9.47 6.19
C MET A 90 -4.46 9.52 4.92
N ILE A 91 -4.38 10.59 4.12
CA ILE A 91 -5.00 10.65 2.79
C ILE A 91 -4.45 9.52 1.90
N ILE A 92 -3.12 9.32 1.86
CA ILE A 92 -2.54 8.19 1.10
C ILE A 92 -3.08 6.85 1.62
N GLY A 93 -3.09 6.65 2.94
CA GLY A 93 -3.62 5.44 3.56
C GLY A 93 -5.08 5.16 3.19
N VAL A 94 -5.94 6.20 3.17
CA VAL A 94 -7.35 6.08 2.76
C VAL A 94 -7.47 5.72 1.27
N PHE A 95 -6.71 6.36 0.38
CA PHE A 95 -6.74 6.02 -1.04
C PHE A 95 -6.33 4.56 -1.30
N PHE A 96 -5.27 4.08 -0.64
CA PHE A 96 -4.85 2.69 -0.77
C PHE A 96 -5.87 1.74 -0.13
N LEU A 97 -6.46 2.09 1.02
CA LEU A 97 -7.52 1.30 1.64
C LEU A 97 -8.74 1.15 0.73
N LEU A 98 -9.15 2.21 0.02
CA LEU A 98 -10.24 2.13 -0.96
C LEU A 98 -9.90 1.13 -2.08
N GLY A 99 -8.66 1.13 -2.56
CA GLY A 99 -8.17 0.11 -3.49
C GLY A 99 -8.20 -1.30 -2.90
N GLY A 100 -7.79 -1.45 -1.63
CA GLY A 100 -7.84 -2.69 -0.88
C GLY A 100 -9.24 -3.26 -0.72
N ILE A 101 -10.19 -2.42 -0.30
CA ILE A 101 -11.61 -2.78 -0.20
C ILE A 101 -12.15 -3.22 -1.56
N THR A 102 -11.80 -2.48 -2.62
CA THR A 102 -12.18 -2.84 -4.00
C THR A 102 -11.65 -4.24 -4.35
N ASN A 103 -10.38 -4.53 -4.08
CA ASN A 103 -9.79 -5.85 -4.31
C ASN A 103 -10.47 -6.95 -3.48
N ALA A 104 -10.75 -6.70 -2.20
CA ALA A 104 -11.42 -7.65 -1.31
C ALA A 104 -12.87 -7.95 -1.74
N MET A 105 -13.57 -6.99 -2.34
CA MET A 105 -14.91 -7.19 -2.92
C MET A 105 -14.86 -7.89 -4.28
N MET A 106 -13.78 -7.71 -5.04
CA MET A 106 -13.63 -8.31 -6.37
C MET A 106 -13.17 -9.77 -6.31
N LEU A 107 -12.25 -10.11 -5.40
CA LEU A 107 -11.60 -11.42 -5.34
C LEU A 107 -12.11 -12.24 -4.15
N PRO A 108 -12.46 -13.52 -4.34
CA PRO A 108 -12.89 -14.40 -3.25
C PRO A 108 -11.68 -14.88 -2.42
N ALA A 109 -10.97 -13.95 -1.78
CA ALA A 109 -9.84 -14.28 -0.92
C ALA A 109 -10.28 -14.87 0.43
N PRO A 110 -9.41 -15.64 1.10
CA PRO A 110 -9.71 -16.17 2.43
C PRO A 110 -10.03 -15.04 3.44
N PRO A 111 -11.05 -15.19 4.31
CA PRO A 111 -11.44 -14.15 5.27
C PRO A 111 -10.31 -13.70 6.20
N TRP A 112 -9.42 -14.60 6.61
CA TRP A 112 -8.26 -14.26 7.44
C TRP A 112 -7.32 -13.27 6.74
N PHE A 113 -7.11 -13.45 5.43
CA PHE A 113 -6.22 -12.60 4.65
C PHE A 113 -6.84 -11.23 4.45
N MET A 114 -8.10 -11.18 4.02
CA MET A 114 -8.82 -9.92 3.85
C MET A 114 -8.82 -9.09 5.14
N THR A 115 -9.05 -9.75 6.28
CA THR A 115 -9.04 -9.07 7.59
C THR A 115 -7.66 -8.52 7.93
N LEU A 116 -6.61 -9.34 7.80
CA LEU A 116 -5.23 -8.92 8.05
C LEU A 116 -4.84 -7.74 7.16
N ASP A 117 -5.12 -7.84 5.88
CA ASP A 117 -4.75 -6.87 4.86
C ASP A 117 -5.46 -5.52 5.08
N LEU A 118 -6.79 -5.53 5.18
CA LEU A 118 -7.59 -4.30 5.37
C LEU A 118 -7.26 -3.59 6.69
N VAL A 119 -6.95 -4.33 7.74
CA VAL A 119 -6.65 -3.74 9.05
C VAL A 119 -5.22 -3.21 9.11
N VAL A 120 -4.25 -3.94 8.55
CA VAL A 120 -2.82 -3.66 8.80
C VAL A 120 -2.14 -2.93 7.65
N ALA A 121 -2.44 -3.28 6.39
CA ALA A 121 -1.64 -2.84 5.25
C ALA A 121 -1.82 -1.35 4.89
N TYR A 122 -2.90 -0.71 5.35
CA TYR A 122 -3.26 0.62 4.87
C TYR A 122 -3.06 1.72 5.91
N LEU A 123 -4.05 1.91 6.80
CA LEU A 123 -4.02 3.02 7.76
C LEU A 123 -2.86 2.91 8.77
N PRO A 124 -2.52 1.72 9.33
CA PRO A 124 -1.36 1.60 10.20
C PRO A 124 -0.04 1.91 9.50
N MET A 125 0.12 1.50 8.24
CA MET A 125 1.34 1.78 7.46
C MET A 125 1.47 3.27 7.12
N ALA A 126 0.37 3.93 6.75
CA ALA A 126 0.36 5.38 6.56
C ALA A 126 0.69 6.14 7.86
N TRP A 127 0.12 5.70 8.98
CA TRP A 127 0.44 6.24 10.30
C TRP A 127 1.90 6.05 10.68
N LEU A 128 2.46 4.87 10.44
CA LEU A 128 3.87 4.55 10.71
C LEU A 128 4.80 5.46 9.91
N ALA A 129 4.51 5.70 8.62
CA ALA A 129 5.26 6.62 7.78
C ALA A 129 5.24 8.05 8.33
N ALA A 130 4.07 8.55 8.77
CA ALA A 130 3.97 9.86 9.39
C ALA A 130 4.78 9.96 10.69
N ARG A 131 4.73 8.92 11.52
CA ARG A 131 5.44 8.86 12.81
C ARG A 131 6.95 8.88 12.62
N LEU A 132 7.47 8.17 11.62
CA LEU A 132 8.90 8.09 11.32
C LEU A 132 9.48 9.48 11.04
N VAL A 133 8.79 10.29 10.22
CA VAL A 133 9.26 11.64 9.88
C VAL A 133 9.06 12.63 11.03
N ALA A 134 7.98 12.49 11.80
CA ALA A 134 7.73 13.33 12.97
C ALA A 134 8.77 13.11 14.09
N GLY A 135 9.22 11.87 14.30
CA GLY A 135 10.27 11.52 15.26
C GLY A 135 11.62 12.17 14.94
N ASN A 136 12.03 12.14 13.66
CA ASN A 136 13.32 12.71 13.23
C ASN A 136 13.43 14.23 13.44
N ARG A 137 12.32 14.98 13.34
CA ARG A 137 12.36 16.44 13.50
C ARG A 137 12.45 16.90 14.95
N ARG A 138 11.98 16.09 15.90
CA ARG A 138 12.15 16.39 17.33
C ARG A 138 13.61 16.27 17.77
N HIS A 139 14.39 15.39 17.13
CA HIS A 139 15.82 15.24 17.41
C HIS A 139 16.69 16.35 16.80
N VAL A 140 16.34 16.85 15.61
CA VAL A 140 17.12 17.93 14.95
C VAL A 140 16.86 19.30 15.58
N ALA A 141 15.67 19.55 16.15
CA ALA A 141 15.37 20.81 16.83
C ALA A 141 15.98 20.93 18.25
N ALA A 142 16.66 19.89 18.74
CA ALA A 142 17.25 19.82 20.08
C ALA A 142 18.79 19.96 20.09
N LEU A 143 19.40 20.27 18.93
CA LEU A 143 20.82 20.58 18.73
C LEU A 143 20.97 22.02 18.25
#